data_AF-A0A933R077-F1
#
_entry.id   AF-A0A933R077-F1
#
_cell.length_a   1.000
_cell.length_b   1.000
_cell.length_c   1.000
_cell.angle_alpha   90.00
_cell.angle_beta   90.00
_cell.angle_gamma   90.00
#
_symmetry.space_group_name_H-M   'P 1'
#
loop_
_entity.id
_entity.type
_entity.pdbx_description
1 polymer ?
#
loop_
_entity_poly.entity_id
_entity_poly.type
_entity_poly.pdbx_seq_one_letter_code
_entity_poly.pdbx_strand_id
1 'polypeptide(L)'
;MVDKWIATFLFGLLLISCMGSPTATPKPPTPTRSVSVPMATATSKPSIPTTTPMPGSIVSARLNDPFTLKLGQTANLSDAKDTKISLTTFVGDSRCPTGVNCMQIGGVRMMVNVETGGKLARFDISTAPNDRRDVGAFGGYLVRIIEVAPYPDKLNVKIPLQDYRVTLRVTQGSLNTLTPIIGEPFVLKIGQTASIAGTDAMLKFESVTQDSRCPLYALCSTSGKATIAVTLQHDALSEFLTLDSEVDLAVKRNALASYAVYFNALTPYPQNQFASKEIAAGEYEAMFVVWK
;
A
#
# COMPACT_ATOMS: atom_id res chain seq x y z
N MET A 1 -44.83 46.26 -44.72
CA MET A 1 -44.67 46.90 -43.39
C MET A 1 -43.21 46.66 -43.00
N VAL A 2 -42.23 47.53 -43.33
CA VAL A 2 -41.94 48.89 -42.78
C VAL A 2 -41.60 48.73 -41.29
N ASP A 3 -40.42 48.98 -40.70
CA ASP A 3 -39.23 49.86 -40.93
C ASP A 3 -37.99 49.23 -40.20
N LYS A 4 -36.76 49.21 -40.74
CA LYS A 4 -35.66 50.21 -40.64
C LYS A 4 -35.44 50.86 -39.26
N TRP A 5 -34.27 50.63 -38.63
CA TRP A 5 -33.41 51.69 -38.07
C TRP A 5 -31.94 51.23 -38.02
N ILE A 6 -31.07 52.09 -38.54
CA ILE A 6 -29.61 52.00 -38.64
C ILE A 6 -29.03 52.82 -37.48
N ALA A 7 -27.99 52.32 -36.81
CA ALA A 7 -27.10 53.16 -36.01
C ALA A 7 -25.65 52.69 -36.14
N THR A 8 -24.91 53.42 -36.96
CA THR A 8 -23.47 53.41 -37.14
C THR A 8 -22.78 54.03 -35.92
N PHE A 9 -21.77 53.37 -35.35
CA PHE A 9 -20.78 54.04 -34.50
C PHE A 9 -19.36 53.61 -34.90
N LEU A 10 -18.68 54.52 -35.60
CA LEU A 10 -17.23 54.65 -35.62
C LEU A 10 -16.75 55.25 -34.30
N PHE A 11 -15.60 54.80 -33.80
CA PHE A 11 -14.63 55.45 -32.89
C PHE A 11 -13.93 54.30 -32.13
N GLY A 12 -12.62 54.17 -32.01
CA GLY A 12 -11.46 54.91 -32.45
C GLY A 12 -10.26 54.07 -31.96
N LEU A 13 -9.29 53.85 -32.84
CA LEU A 13 -8.09 53.06 -32.56
C LEU A 13 -7.18 53.86 -31.62
N LEU A 14 -7.06 53.47 -30.35
CA LEU A 14 -6.09 54.05 -29.41
C LEU A 14 -4.90 53.09 -29.27
N LEU A 15 -3.83 53.37 -30.00
CA LEU A 15 -2.52 52.74 -29.85
C LEU A 15 -1.85 53.30 -28.58
N ILE A 16 -1.80 52.49 -27.52
CA ILE A 16 -0.97 52.77 -26.35
C ILE A 16 0.38 52.10 -26.55
N SER A 17 1.36 52.92 -26.91
CA SER A 17 2.78 52.57 -26.99
C SER A 17 3.37 52.53 -25.57
N CYS A 18 3.56 51.34 -25.00
CA CYS A 18 4.36 51.20 -23.78
C CYS A 18 5.85 51.30 -24.14
N MET A 19 6.46 52.44 -23.77
CA MET A 19 7.90 52.64 -23.81
C MET A 19 8.58 51.74 -22.78
N GLY A 20 9.50 50.89 -23.25
CA GLY A 20 10.36 50.08 -22.40
C GLY A 20 11.35 50.96 -21.64
N SER A 21 11.36 50.83 -20.31
CA SER A 21 12.44 51.33 -19.46
C SER A 21 13.62 50.37 -19.50
N PRO A 22 14.87 50.85 -19.65
CA PRO A 22 16.05 50.00 -19.58
C PRO A 22 16.33 49.62 -18.11
N THR A 23 16.10 48.36 -17.77
CA THR A 23 16.49 47.77 -16.50
C THR A 23 18.02 47.64 -16.46
N ALA A 24 18.65 48.31 -15.49
CA ALA A 24 20.08 48.23 -15.24
C ALA A 24 20.51 46.78 -14.97
N THR A 25 21.50 46.31 -15.71
CA THR A 25 22.13 45.01 -15.52
C THR A 25 23.00 45.02 -14.25
N PRO A 26 22.82 44.07 -13.31
CA PRO A 26 23.70 43.96 -12.15
C PRO A 26 25.09 43.45 -12.56
N LYS A 27 26.10 44.20 -12.10
CA LYS A 27 27.54 43.92 -12.29
C LYS A 27 27.93 42.56 -11.69
N PRO A 28 28.77 41.75 -12.37
CA PRO A 28 29.26 40.48 -11.83
C PRO A 28 30.08 40.70 -10.54
N PRO A 29 29.91 39.87 -9.50
CA PRO A 29 30.75 39.94 -8.32
C PRO A 29 32.20 39.51 -8.62
N THR A 30 33.14 40.30 -8.11
CA THR A 30 34.59 40.09 -8.16
C THR A 30 34.97 38.70 -7.61
N PRO A 31 35.88 37.95 -8.26
CA PRO A 31 36.31 36.65 -7.77
C PRO A 31 37.08 36.83 -6.44
N THR A 32 36.51 36.27 -5.37
CA THR A 32 37.13 36.28 -4.05
C THR A 32 38.14 35.14 -3.98
N ARG A 33 39.37 35.53 -3.61
CA ARG A 33 40.57 34.71 -3.45
C ARG A 33 40.29 33.45 -2.60
N SER A 34 40.51 32.28 -3.19
CA SER A 34 40.38 30.97 -2.56
C SER A 34 41.42 30.81 -1.44
N VAL A 35 40.94 30.70 -0.21
CA VAL A 35 41.73 30.24 0.95
C VAL A 35 41.67 28.72 0.97
N SER A 36 42.81 28.10 0.72
CA SER A 36 43.04 26.65 0.81
C SER A 36 42.95 26.19 2.27
N VAL A 37 41.92 25.43 2.58
CA VAL A 37 41.77 24.73 3.87
C VAL A 37 42.53 23.39 3.80
N PRO A 38 43.38 23.06 4.79
CA PRO A 38 44.10 21.79 4.80
C PRO A 38 43.15 20.59 4.97
N MET A 39 43.48 19.55 4.21
CA MET A 39 42.82 18.25 4.10
C MET A 39 42.82 17.52 5.45
N ALA A 40 41.65 17.43 6.07
CA ALA A 40 41.45 16.63 7.28
C ALA A 40 41.53 15.14 6.95
N THR A 41 42.35 14.46 7.73
CA THR A 41 42.68 13.03 7.69
C THR A 41 41.44 12.15 7.87
N ALA A 42 41.30 11.17 6.98
CA ALA A 42 40.29 10.14 7.01
C ALA A 42 40.33 9.34 8.32
N THR A 43 39.20 9.25 9.02
CA THR A 43 38.97 8.28 10.10
C THR A 43 37.70 7.49 9.79
N SER A 44 37.93 6.19 9.53
CA SER A 44 37.03 5.03 9.57
C SER A 44 35.52 5.24 9.35
N LYS A 45 35.06 4.81 8.17
CA LYS A 45 33.67 4.48 7.85
C LYS A 45 33.05 3.59 8.95
N PRO A 46 31.90 3.97 9.56
CA PRO A 46 31.17 3.09 10.46
C PRO A 46 30.73 1.84 9.70
N SER A 47 31.23 0.68 10.13
CA SER A 47 30.71 -0.61 9.71
C SER A 47 29.27 -0.73 10.21
N ILE A 48 28.31 -0.73 9.29
CA ILE A 48 26.91 -1.06 9.59
C ILE A 48 26.92 -2.50 10.12
N PRO A 49 26.47 -2.76 11.37
CA PRO A 49 26.34 -4.11 11.85
C PRO A 49 25.33 -4.83 10.95
N THR A 50 25.83 -5.81 10.21
CA THR A 50 25.00 -6.75 9.45
C THR A 50 24.30 -7.63 10.48
N THR A 51 23.12 -7.21 10.95
CA THR A 51 22.26 -8.06 11.78
C THR A 51 21.64 -9.13 10.87
N THR A 52 22.24 -10.31 10.88
CA THR A 52 21.60 -11.56 10.48
C THR A 52 20.23 -11.67 11.18
N PRO A 53 19.14 -12.06 10.50
CA PRO A 53 17.84 -12.23 11.13
C PRO A 53 17.96 -13.26 12.26
N MET A 54 17.72 -12.82 13.49
CA MET A 54 17.64 -13.72 14.65
C MET A 54 16.51 -14.72 14.39
N PRO A 55 16.72 -16.04 14.54
CA PRO A 55 15.65 -17.02 14.38
C PRO A 55 14.54 -16.70 15.37
N GLY A 56 13.42 -16.17 14.88
CA GLY A 56 12.28 -15.85 15.71
C GLY A 56 11.77 -17.10 16.39
N SER A 57 11.47 -17.02 17.69
CA SER A 57 10.85 -18.11 18.42
C SER A 57 9.56 -18.56 17.73
N ILE A 58 9.37 -19.87 17.66
CA ILE A 58 8.15 -20.49 17.12
C ILE A 58 7.11 -20.57 18.24
N VAL A 59 5.90 -20.08 17.97
CA VAL A 59 4.72 -20.16 18.85
C VAL A 59 3.80 -21.24 18.30
N SER A 60 3.20 -22.06 19.15
CA SER A 60 2.14 -22.99 18.73
C SER A 60 0.79 -22.28 18.78
N ALA A 61 -0.02 -22.41 17.72
CA ALA A 61 -1.35 -21.83 17.63
C ALA A 61 -2.34 -22.81 17.00
N ARG A 62 -3.62 -22.44 17.01
CA ARG A 62 -4.73 -23.20 16.44
C ARG A 62 -5.62 -22.29 15.61
N LEU A 63 -6.39 -22.88 14.70
CA LEU A 63 -7.43 -22.17 13.97
C LEU A 63 -8.51 -21.70 14.95
N ASN A 64 -9.13 -20.57 14.62
CA ASN A 64 -10.16 -19.84 15.36
C ASN A 64 -9.73 -19.27 16.72
N ASP A 65 -8.69 -19.82 17.33
CA ASP A 65 -8.11 -19.32 18.57
C ASP A 65 -7.20 -18.09 18.31
N PRO A 66 -7.39 -16.97 19.01
CA PRO A 66 -6.46 -15.86 18.97
C PRO A 66 -5.08 -16.27 19.52
N PHE A 67 -4.02 -15.81 18.87
CA PHE A 67 -2.64 -16.00 19.34
C PHE A 67 -1.82 -14.73 19.13
N THR A 68 -0.80 -14.55 19.95
CA THR A 68 0.00 -13.31 19.96
C THR A 68 1.41 -13.57 19.43
N LEU A 69 1.88 -12.70 18.53
CA LEU A 69 3.25 -12.68 18.02
C LEU A 69 3.96 -11.37 18.37
N LYS A 70 5.26 -11.46 18.62
CA LYS A 70 6.20 -10.32 18.57
C LYS A 70 6.79 -10.20 17.18
N LEU A 71 7.35 -9.04 16.86
CA LEU A 71 8.08 -8.84 15.60
C LEU A 71 9.20 -9.89 15.46
N GLY A 72 9.24 -10.55 14.31
CA GLY A 72 10.15 -11.65 13.98
C GLY A 72 9.64 -13.04 14.36
N GLN A 73 8.62 -13.17 15.20
CA GLN A 73 8.11 -14.50 15.60
C GLN A 73 7.24 -15.14 14.53
N THR A 74 7.14 -16.46 14.61
CA THR A 74 6.31 -17.29 13.73
C THR A 74 5.40 -18.18 14.55
N ALA A 75 4.10 -18.20 14.24
CA ALA A 75 3.16 -19.20 14.74
C ALA A 75 3.10 -20.39 13.77
N ASN A 76 3.10 -21.60 14.32
CA ASN A 76 2.82 -22.83 13.60
C ASN A 76 1.40 -23.31 13.97
N LEU A 77 0.51 -23.43 12.99
CA LEU A 77 -0.88 -23.83 13.23
C LEU A 77 -0.96 -25.36 13.35
N SER A 78 -1.20 -25.84 14.55
CA SER A 78 -1.15 -27.28 14.88
C SER A 78 -2.27 -28.12 14.25
N ASP A 79 -3.38 -27.49 13.91
CA ASP A 79 -4.58 -28.06 13.32
C ASP A 79 -4.75 -27.69 11.83
N ALA A 80 -3.71 -27.11 11.21
CA ALA A 80 -3.65 -26.78 9.81
C ALA A 80 -2.37 -27.33 9.18
N LYS A 81 -2.50 -28.10 8.09
CA LYS A 81 -1.35 -28.77 7.47
C LYS A 81 -0.35 -27.76 6.90
N ASP A 82 0.89 -27.85 7.35
CA ASP A 82 2.04 -27.08 6.86
C ASP A 82 1.79 -25.56 6.82
N THR A 83 0.97 -25.03 7.73
CA THR A 83 0.60 -23.60 7.76
C THR A 83 1.34 -22.84 8.85
N LYS A 84 2.08 -21.80 8.46
CA LYS A 84 2.82 -20.90 9.35
C LYS A 84 2.42 -19.45 9.12
N ILE A 85 2.38 -18.68 10.21
CA ILE A 85 2.08 -17.25 10.21
C ILE A 85 3.25 -16.50 10.83
N SER A 86 3.89 -15.61 10.09
CA SER A 86 5.06 -14.85 10.60
C SER A 86 4.79 -13.36 10.60
N LEU A 87 5.15 -12.69 11.68
CA LEU A 87 5.12 -11.23 11.78
C LEU A 87 6.50 -10.68 11.44
N THR A 88 6.68 -10.11 10.24
CA THR A 88 8.04 -9.93 9.68
C THR A 88 8.53 -8.49 9.67
N THR A 89 7.65 -7.51 9.48
CA THR A 89 8.07 -6.11 9.35
C THR A 89 7.07 -5.19 10.02
N PHE A 90 7.56 -4.25 10.81
CA PHE A 90 6.76 -3.15 11.31
C PHE A 90 6.78 -2.02 10.27
N VAL A 91 5.62 -1.55 9.83
CA VAL A 91 5.50 -0.49 8.83
C VAL A 91 5.33 0.87 9.52
N GLY A 92 4.46 0.95 10.52
CA GLY A 92 4.22 2.19 11.25
C GLY A 92 3.15 2.06 12.31
N ASP A 93 3.13 3.01 13.24
CA ASP A 93 2.08 3.19 14.24
C ASP A 93 1.68 4.66 14.28
N SER A 94 0.46 4.94 13.85
CA SER A 94 -0.17 6.26 13.83
C SER A 94 -1.36 6.34 14.79
N ARG A 95 -1.48 5.39 15.73
CA ARG A 95 -2.56 5.41 16.72
C ARG A 95 -2.51 6.70 17.55
N CYS A 96 -3.68 7.25 17.83
CA CYS A 96 -3.81 8.43 18.67
C CYS A 96 -3.51 8.05 20.13
N PRO A 97 -2.53 8.66 20.82
CA PRO A 97 -2.26 8.32 22.21
C PRO A 97 -3.44 8.55 23.15
N THR A 98 -3.53 7.77 24.21
CA THR A 98 -4.57 7.90 25.24
C THR A 98 -4.58 9.31 25.83
N GLY A 99 -5.76 9.93 25.93
CA GLY A 99 -5.90 11.29 26.48
C GLY A 99 -5.48 12.42 25.53
N VAL A 100 -5.08 12.11 24.29
CA VAL A 100 -4.80 13.10 23.25
C VAL A 100 -6.00 13.22 22.32
N ASN A 101 -6.33 14.45 21.91
CA ASN A 101 -7.35 14.70 20.89
C ASN A 101 -6.69 14.79 19.51
N CYS A 102 -6.76 13.71 18.73
CA CYS A 102 -6.23 13.68 17.37
C CYS A 102 -7.28 14.05 16.34
N MET A 103 -6.86 14.75 15.28
CA MET A 103 -7.71 15.05 14.13
C MET A 103 -8.12 13.80 13.34
N GLN A 104 -7.27 12.76 13.34
CA GLN A 104 -7.50 11.50 12.64
C GLN A 104 -7.12 10.32 13.52
N ILE A 105 -7.94 9.27 13.51
CA ILE A 105 -7.66 8.00 14.18
C ILE A 105 -6.82 7.15 13.22
N GLY A 106 -5.52 7.07 13.48
CA GLY A 106 -4.63 6.17 12.77
C GLY A 106 -4.68 4.73 13.30
N GLY A 107 -3.67 3.95 12.96
CA GLY A 107 -3.57 2.53 13.32
C GLY A 107 -2.14 2.02 13.22
N VAL A 108 -1.97 0.74 13.49
CA VAL A 108 -0.70 0.04 13.28
C VAL A 108 -0.75 -0.68 11.95
N ARG A 109 0.34 -0.57 11.19
CA ARG A 109 0.57 -1.32 9.96
C ARG A 109 1.78 -2.24 10.10
N MET A 110 1.65 -3.45 9.59
CA MET A 110 2.67 -4.48 9.70
C MET A 110 2.57 -5.50 8.57
N MET A 111 3.68 -6.15 8.27
CA MET A 111 3.75 -7.23 7.29
C MET A 111 3.55 -8.58 7.97
N VAL A 112 2.55 -9.31 7.50
CA VAL A 112 2.28 -10.70 7.91
C VAL A 112 2.53 -11.62 6.74
N ASN A 113 3.34 -12.65 6.95
CA ASN A 113 3.54 -13.72 5.98
C ASN A 113 2.69 -14.92 6.37
N VAL A 114 2.11 -15.57 5.36
CA VAL A 114 1.40 -16.84 5.49
C VAL A 114 2.04 -17.84 4.54
N GLU A 115 2.62 -18.88 5.09
CA GLU A 115 3.17 -20.01 4.35
C GLU A 115 2.22 -21.18 4.49
N THR A 116 1.75 -21.76 3.38
CA THR A 116 0.91 -22.95 3.39
C THR A 116 1.00 -23.68 2.04
N GLY A 117 1.01 -25.01 2.05
CA GLY A 117 1.11 -25.83 0.84
C GLY A 117 2.37 -25.54 0.00
N GLY A 118 3.47 -25.13 0.65
CA GLY A 118 4.73 -24.75 -0.01
C GLY A 118 4.71 -23.40 -0.74
N LYS A 119 3.59 -22.67 -0.69
CA LYS A 119 3.47 -21.31 -1.24
C LYS A 119 3.44 -20.30 -0.11
N LEU A 120 3.70 -19.03 -0.45
CA LEU A 120 3.67 -17.94 0.52
C LEU A 120 2.88 -16.74 0.01
N ALA A 121 2.12 -16.14 0.90
CA ALA A 121 1.54 -14.81 0.75
C ALA A 121 2.13 -13.84 1.78
N ARG A 122 2.19 -12.56 1.40
CA ARG A 122 2.59 -11.46 2.27
C ARG A 122 1.52 -10.39 2.23
N PHE A 123 1.10 -9.94 3.39
CA PHE A 123 0.02 -8.98 3.58
C PHE A 123 0.53 -7.75 4.33
N ASP A 124 0.14 -6.57 3.88
CA ASP A 124 0.12 -5.38 4.73
C ASP A 124 -1.18 -5.41 5.52
N ILE A 125 -1.11 -5.66 6.82
CA ILE A 125 -2.27 -5.69 7.70
C ILE A 125 -2.29 -4.43 8.56
N SER A 126 -3.47 -3.83 8.66
CA SER A 126 -3.70 -2.54 9.32
C SER A 126 -4.83 -2.60 10.34
N THR A 127 -4.65 -1.95 11.48
CA THR A 127 -5.72 -1.72 12.47
C THR A 127 -6.46 -0.39 12.27
N ALA A 128 -6.06 0.42 11.30
CA ALA A 128 -6.70 1.71 11.08
C ALA A 128 -8.13 1.51 10.55
N PRO A 129 -9.17 2.11 11.17
CA PRO A 129 -10.58 1.85 10.85
C PRO A 129 -10.96 2.06 9.37
N ASN A 130 -10.24 2.94 8.67
CA ASN A 130 -10.53 3.29 7.28
C ASN A 130 -9.57 2.65 6.27
N ASP A 131 -8.62 1.83 6.72
CA ASP A 131 -7.57 1.28 5.85
C ASP A 131 -7.95 -0.07 5.24
N ARG A 132 -9.03 -0.71 5.73
CA ARG A 132 -9.69 -1.90 5.13
C ARG A 132 -8.73 -3.06 4.80
N ARG A 133 -7.62 -3.12 5.53
CA ARG A 133 -6.54 -4.11 5.43
C ARG A 133 -6.42 -4.90 6.72
N ASP A 134 -7.52 -5.07 7.44
CA ASP A 134 -7.57 -5.79 8.71
C ASP A 134 -7.55 -7.32 8.55
N VAL A 135 -7.68 -7.82 7.31
CA VAL A 135 -7.63 -9.24 6.98
C VAL A 135 -6.82 -9.51 5.70
N GLY A 136 -6.06 -10.60 5.70
CA GLY A 136 -5.44 -11.21 4.53
C GLY A 136 -6.03 -12.60 4.26
N ALA A 137 -6.07 -13.01 2.99
CA ALA A 137 -6.59 -14.31 2.59
C ALA A 137 -5.57 -15.07 1.72
N PHE A 138 -5.30 -16.33 2.06
CA PHE A 138 -4.43 -17.19 1.26
C PHE A 138 -4.59 -18.66 1.62
N GLY A 139 -4.54 -19.53 0.61
CA GLY A 139 -4.53 -20.99 0.80
C GLY A 139 -5.76 -21.54 1.55
N GLY A 140 -6.90 -20.88 1.45
CA GLY A 140 -8.12 -21.26 2.18
C GLY A 140 -8.15 -20.82 3.64
N TYR A 141 -7.30 -19.87 4.03
CA TYR A 141 -7.29 -19.26 5.35
C TYR A 141 -7.53 -17.75 5.27
N LEU A 142 -8.23 -17.23 6.29
CA LEU A 142 -8.35 -15.80 6.57
C LEU A 142 -7.52 -15.48 7.80
N VAL A 143 -6.62 -14.50 7.70
CA VAL A 143 -5.76 -14.03 8.79
C VAL A 143 -6.16 -12.62 9.15
N ARG A 144 -6.70 -12.45 10.35
CA ARG A 144 -7.23 -11.16 10.83
C ARG A 144 -6.40 -10.65 11.99
N ILE A 145 -6.10 -9.35 11.97
CA ILE A 145 -5.56 -8.66 13.15
C ILE A 145 -6.69 -8.37 14.13
N ILE A 146 -6.48 -8.76 15.39
CA ILE A 146 -7.46 -8.56 16.46
C ILE A 146 -7.06 -7.37 17.31
N GLU A 147 -5.79 -7.30 17.69
CA GLU A 147 -5.30 -6.27 18.59
C GLU A 147 -3.79 -6.04 18.39
N VAL A 148 -3.35 -4.82 18.71
CA VAL A 148 -1.94 -4.50 18.89
C VAL A 148 -1.72 -3.83 20.23
N ALA A 149 -0.86 -4.40 21.05
CA ALA A 149 -0.44 -3.87 22.35
C ALA A 149 1.07 -3.55 22.36
N PRO A 150 1.54 -2.62 23.22
CA PRO A 150 0.73 -1.70 24.02
C PRO A 150 0.05 -0.64 23.15
N TYR A 151 -0.98 0.01 23.68
CA TYR A 151 -1.55 1.21 23.09
C TYR A 151 -0.73 2.44 23.52
N PRO A 152 -0.46 3.43 22.66
CA PRO A 152 0.30 4.61 23.05
C PRO A 152 -0.41 5.40 24.16
N ASP A 153 0.32 5.77 25.20
CA ASP A 153 -0.17 6.53 26.35
C ASP A 153 0.35 7.98 26.36
N LYS A 154 1.40 8.28 25.59
CA LYS A 154 2.08 9.58 25.56
C LYS A 154 2.33 10.06 24.15
N LEU A 155 2.14 11.35 23.93
CA LEU A 155 2.50 12.01 22.68
C LEU A 155 4.02 12.03 22.50
N ASN A 156 4.49 11.76 21.29
CA ASN A 156 5.91 11.78 20.89
C ASN A 156 6.83 10.78 21.64
N VAL A 157 6.28 9.83 22.40
CA VAL A 157 7.04 8.73 22.97
C VAL A 157 6.91 7.52 22.06
N LYS A 158 8.04 7.05 21.52
CA LYS A 158 8.07 5.88 20.66
C LYS A 158 8.04 4.61 21.51
N ILE A 159 7.12 3.70 21.18
CA ILE A 159 7.10 2.34 21.72
C ILE A 159 8.26 1.56 21.08
N PRO A 160 9.15 0.91 21.85
CA PRO A 160 10.20 0.05 21.30
C PRO A 160 9.62 -1.10 20.46
N LEU A 161 10.23 -1.40 19.31
CA LEU A 161 9.73 -2.44 18.38
C LEU A 161 9.54 -3.82 19.05
N GLN A 162 10.41 -4.16 19.99
CA GLN A 162 10.35 -5.42 20.74
C GLN A 162 9.20 -5.51 21.75
N ASP A 163 8.55 -4.38 22.07
CA ASP A 163 7.46 -4.32 23.03
C ASP A 163 6.10 -4.56 22.35
N TYR A 164 6.03 -4.40 21.03
CA TYR A 164 4.81 -4.71 20.29
C TYR A 164 4.42 -6.19 20.43
N ARG A 165 3.13 -6.40 20.63
CA ARG A 165 2.43 -7.67 20.72
C ARG A 165 1.24 -7.58 19.79
N VAL A 166 1.17 -8.49 18.82
CA VAL A 166 0.12 -8.49 17.82
C VAL A 166 -0.70 -9.74 18.00
N THR A 167 -1.97 -9.57 18.35
CA THR A 167 -2.92 -10.68 18.45
C THR A 167 -3.59 -10.88 17.10
N LEU A 168 -3.41 -12.08 16.55
CA LEU A 168 -3.96 -12.51 15.28
C LEU A 168 -4.97 -13.63 15.52
N ARG A 169 -5.88 -13.83 14.58
CA ARG A 169 -6.73 -15.01 14.51
C ARG A 169 -6.75 -15.51 13.08
N VAL A 170 -6.61 -16.82 12.92
CA VAL A 170 -6.69 -17.49 11.62
C VAL A 170 -7.93 -18.36 11.60
N THR A 171 -8.78 -18.21 10.59
CA THR A 171 -9.96 -19.08 10.39
C THR A 171 -9.85 -19.80 9.06
N GLN A 172 -10.55 -20.92 8.92
CA GLN A 172 -10.78 -21.50 7.59
C GLN A 172 -11.71 -20.59 6.78
N GLY A 173 -11.45 -20.53 5.49
CA GLY A 173 -12.20 -19.71 4.54
C GLY A 173 -11.29 -19.02 3.54
N SER A 174 -11.81 -18.82 2.33
CA SER A 174 -11.27 -17.85 1.38
C SER A 174 -12.33 -16.79 1.18
N LEU A 175 -11.94 -15.58 0.78
CA LEU A 175 -12.89 -14.51 0.53
C LEU A 175 -13.75 -14.84 -0.71
N ASN A 176 -15.02 -14.45 -0.69
CA ASN A 176 -15.98 -14.65 -1.79
C ASN A 176 -15.45 -14.04 -3.08
N THR A 177 -15.54 -14.73 -4.21
CA THR A 177 -14.82 -14.33 -5.44
C THR A 177 -15.67 -13.63 -6.48
N LEU A 178 -16.99 -13.85 -6.54
CA LEU A 178 -17.82 -13.37 -7.66
C LEU A 178 -18.92 -12.37 -7.27
N THR A 179 -19.41 -12.42 -6.02
CA THR A 179 -20.44 -11.50 -5.52
C THR A 179 -20.11 -10.96 -4.13
N PRO A 180 -19.00 -10.22 -3.98
CA PRO A 180 -18.56 -9.71 -2.68
C PRO A 180 -19.48 -8.59 -2.18
N ILE A 181 -19.64 -8.47 -0.87
CA ILE A 181 -20.36 -7.36 -0.25
C ILE A 181 -19.49 -6.11 -0.31
N ILE A 182 -20.10 -4.95 -0.55
CA ILE A 182 -19.38 -3.68 -0.54
C ILE A 182 -18.65 -3.47 0.79
N GLY A 183 -17.37 -3.10 0.70
CA GLY A 183 -16.50 -2.85 1.82
C GLY A 183 -15.89 -4.08 2.49
N GLU A 184 -16.29 -5.27 2.06
CA GLU A 184 -15.63 -6.51 2.44
C GLU A 184 -14.52 -6.84 1.44
N PRO A 185 -13.40 -7.41 1.92
CA PRO A 185 -12.35 -7.85 1.03
C PRO A 185 -12.77 -9.09 0.26
N PHE A 186 -12.26 -9.20 -0.98
CA PHE A 186 -12.50 -10.32 -1.87
C PHE A 186 -11.29 -10.63 -2.75
N VAL A 187 -11.27 -11.81 -3.35
CA VAL A 187 -10.15 -12.24 -4.21
C VAL A 187 -10.64 -12.49 -5.63
N LEU A 188 -9.85 -12.03 -6.61
CA LEU A 188 -10.03 -12.37 -8.02
C LEU A 188 -8.76 -13.01 -8.58
N LYS A 189 -8.95 -14.00 -9.45
CA LYS A 189 -7.92 -14.44 -10.40
C LYS A 189 -7.93 -13.58 -11.65
N ILE A 190 -6.82 -13.59 -12.38
CA ILE A 190 -6.75 -12.93 -13.70
C ILE A 190 -7.92 -13.41 -14.58
N GLY A 191 -8.61 -12.46 -15.21
CA GLY A 191 -9.78 -12.66 -16.05
C GLY A 191 -11.10 -12.76 -15.29
N GLN A 192 -11.10 -12.95 -13.97
CA GLN A 192 -12.33 -13.00 -13.19
C GLN A 192 -12.92 -11.60 -12.98
N THR A 193 -14.24 -11.57 -12.86
CA THR A 193 -15.02 -10.37 -12.61
C THR A 193 -15.92 -10.60 -11.41
N ALA A 194 -15.94 -9.66 -10.47
CA ALA A 194 -16.86 -9.63 -9.35
C ALA A 194 -17.96 -8.58 -9.58
N SER A 195 -19.21 -8.95 -9.30
CA SER A 195 -20.35 -8.03 -9.20
C SER A 195 -20.54 -7.66 -7.73
N ILE A 196 -20.32 -6.40 -7.38
CA ILE A 196 -20.35 -5.97 -5.97
C ILE A 196 -21.80 -5.95 -5.48
N ALA A 197 -22.11 -6.77 -4.47
CA ALA A 197 -23.46 -6.94 -3.96
C ALA A 197 -23.99 -5.64 -3.34
N GLY A 198 -25.25 -5.32 -3.64
CA GLY A 198 -25.89 -4.08 -3.20
C GLY A 198 -25.52 -2.86 -4.05
N THR A 199 -24.76 -3.05 -5.13
CA THR A 199 -24.46 -2.01 -6.11
C THR A 199 -24.55 -2.55 -7.53
N ASP A 200 -24.29 -1.68 -8.49
CA ASP A 200 -24.19 -1.97 -9.90
C ASP A 200 -22.71 -1.94 -10.38
N ALA A 201 -21.77 -1.92 -9.43
CA ALA A 201 -20.35 -1.93 -9.73
C ALA A 201 -19.87 -3.34 -10.09
N MET A 202 -19.05 -3.45 -11.12
CA MET A 202 -18.33 -4.67 -11.47
C MET A 202 -16.83 -4.40 -11.54
N LEU A 203 -16.02 -5.23 -10.89
CA LEU A 203 -14.56 -5.14 -10.93
C LEU A 203 -13.99 -6.38 -11.61
N LYS A 204 -13.24 -6.17 -12.69
CA LYS A 204 -12.51 -7.23 -13.40
C LYS A 204 -11.01 -7.10 -13.17
N PHE A 205 -10.36 -8.20 -12.79
CA PHE A 205 -8.91 -8.26 -12.70
C PHE A 205 -8.34 -8.65 -14.07
N GLU A 206 -7.72 -7.71 -14.78
CA GLU A 206 -7.31 -7.92 -16.18
C GLU A 206 -5.98 -8.64 -16.29
N SER A 207 -4.95 -8.15 -15.59
CA SER A 207 -3.60 -8.71 -15.65
C SER A 207 -2.68 -8.16 -14.57
N VAL A 208 -1.56 -8.85 -14.35
CA VAL A 208 -0.38 -8.27 -13.68
C VAL A 208 0.49 -7.65 -14.78
N THR A 209 0.65 -6.33 -14.77
CA THR A 209 1.40 -5.60 -15.80
C THR A 209 2.89 -5.55 -15.48
N GLN A 210 3.25 -5.57 -14.20
CA GLN A 210 4.62 -5.64 -13.75
C GLN A 210 4.66 -6.31 -12.38
N ASP A 211 5.53 -7.30 -12.18
CA ASP A 211 5.84 -7.81 -10.84
C ASP A 211 7.34 -7.72 -10.59
N SER A 212 7.72 -6.69 -9.87
CA SER A 212 9.11 -6.44 -9.45
C SER A 212 9.29 -6.64 -7.95
N ARG A 213 8.30 -7.20 -7.25
CA ARG A 213 8.35 -7.38 -5.79
C ARG A 213 9.63 -8.09 -5.40
N CYS A 214 10.35 -7.53 -4.43
CA CYS A 214 11.58 -8.14 -3.95
C CYS A 214 11.30 -9.57 -3.46
N PRO A 215 11.87 -10.62 -4.08
CA PRO A 215 11.63 -11.98 -3.66
C PRO A 215 12.01 -12.18 -2.20
N LEU A 216 11.29 -13.05 -1.51
CA LEU A 216 11.64 -13.36 -0.13
C LEU A 216 13.08 -13.85 -0.05
N TYR A 217 13.72 -13.40 1.02
CA TYR A 217 15.12 -13.68 1.34
C TYR A 217 16.12 -13.03 0.37
N ALA A 218 15.70 -12.44 -0.75
CA ALA A 218 16.59 -11.72 -1.65
C ALA A 218 17.06 -10.40 -1.04
N LEU A 219 18.31 -10.04 -1.32
CA LEU A 219 18.86 -8.72 -0.99
C LEU A 219 18.62 -7.79 -2.17
N CYS A 220 17.44 -7.17 -2.21
CA CYS A 220 17.13 -6.17 -3.24
C CYS A 220 17.64 -4.79 -2.82
N SER A 221 18.17 -4.03 -3.78
CA SER A 221 18.52 -2.62 -3.57
C SER A 221 17.29 -1.72 -3.43
N THR A 222 16.13 -2.18 -3.93
CA THR A 222 14.81 -1.52 -3.82
C THR A 222 13.74 -2.56 -3.44
N SER A 223 12.68 -2.16 -2.71
CA SER A 223 11.63 -3.08 -2.23
C SER A 223 10.82 -3.73 -3.36
N GLY A 224 10.80 -3.10 -4.53
CA GLY A 224 10.07 -3.58 -5.70
C GLY A 224 8.55 -3.57 -5.48
N LYS A 225 7.77 -3.56 -6.56
CA LYS A 225 6.31 -3.53 -6.48
C LYS A 225 5.63 -4.38 -7.52
N ALA A 226 4.40 -4.77 -7.22
CA ALA A 226 3.49 -5.32 -8.22
C ALA A 226 2.57 -4.20 -8.70
N THR A 227 2.38 -4.16 -10.01
CA THR A 227 1.45 -3.29 -10.71
C THR A 227 0.45 -4.18 -11.44
N ILE A 228 -0.83 -3.90 -11.26
CA ILE A 228 -1.93 -4.66 -11.87
C ILE A 228 -2.82 -3.75 -12.69
N ALA A 229 -3.47 -4.33 -13.69
CA ALA A 229 -4.55 -3.72 -14.45
C ALA A 229 -5.89 -4.28 -13.98
N VAL A 230 -6.85 -3.39 -13.75
CA VAL A 230 -8.24 -3.74 -13.46
C VAL A 230 -9.19 -2.88 -14.27
N THR A 231 -10.38 -3.39 -14.53
CA THR A 231 -11.47 -2.63 -15.16
C THR A 231 -12.60 -2.49 -14.15
N LEU A 232 -13.00 -1.25 -13.85
CA LEU A 232 -14.17 -0.92 -13.03
C LEU A 232 -15.31 -0.49 -13.95
N GLN A 233 -16.46 -1.15 -13.82
CA GLN A 233 -17.69 -0.80 -14.53
C GLN A 233 -18.75 -0.37 -13.52
N HIS A 234 -19.53 0.65 -13.88
CA HIS A 234 -20.63 1.21 -13.10
C HIS A 234 -21.63 1.82 -14.10
N ASP A 235 -22.91 1.45 -14.02
CA ASP A 235 -23.93 1.75 -15.02
C ASP A 235 -23.45 1.41 -16.46
N ALA A 236 -23.43 2.41 -17.35
CA ALA A 236 -22.96 2.29 -18.74
C ALA A 236 -21.49 2.71 -18.91
N LEU A 237 -20.79 3.00 -17.82
CA LEU A 237 -19.43 3.51 -17.84
C LEU A 237 -18.42 2.41 -17.48
N SER A 238 -17.26 2.46 -18.12
CA SER A 238 -16.16 1.53 -17.88
C SER A 238 -14.86 2.31 -17.80
N GLU A 239 -14.08 2.09 -16.75
CA GLU A 239 -12.78 2.73 -16.54
C GLU A 239 -11.69 1.67 -16.34
N PHE A 240 -10.55 1.87 -17.02
CA PHE A 240 -9.37 1.06 -16.86
C PHE A 240 -8.42 1.69 -15.82
N LEU A 241 -8.10 0.93 -14.78
CA LEU A 241 -7.28 1.39 -13.66
C LEU A 241 -5.99 0.58 -13.60
N THR A 242 -4.90 1.27 -13.25
CA THR A 242 -3.63 0.66 -12.90
C THR A 242 -3.40 0.88 -11.41
N LEU A 243 -3.23 -0.21 -10.65
CA LEU A 243 -3.07 -0.19 -9.20
C LEU A 243 -1.71 -0.79 -8.84
N ASP A 244 -1.06 -0.30 -7.78
CA ASP A 244 0.21 -0.84 -7.31
C ASP A 244 0.23 -1.20 -5.82
N SER A 245 1.22 -2.02 -5.43
CA SER A 245 1.30 -2.65 -4.11
C SER A 245 2.12 -1.85 -3.07
N GLU A 246 2.74 -0.73 -3.42
CA GLU A 246 3.52 0.10 -2.48
C GLU A 246 2.64 1.24 -1.93
N VAL A 247 2.43 1.19 -0.61
CA VAL A 247 1.94 2.22 0.32
C VAL A 247 1.29 3.51 -0.26
N ASP A 248 0.03 3.70 0.15
CA ASP A 248 -0.84 4.88 0.05
C ASP A 248 -1.54 5.08 -1.31
N LEU A 249 -2.79 4.60 -1.34
CA LEU A 249 -3.80 5.01 -2.31
C LEU A 249 -3.53 4.53 -3.75
N ALA A 250 -3.68 3.23 -3.98
CA ALA A 250 -4.38 2.83 -5.21
C ALA A 250 -5.89 3.15 -5.12
N VAL A 251 -6.33 4.02 -4.20
CA VAL A 251 -7.60 4.72 -4.29
C VAL A 251 -7.50 5.70 -5.46
N LYS A 252 -7.78 5.22 -6.67
CA LYS A 252 -8.23 6.12 -7.72
C LYS A 252 -9.66 6.54 -7.37
N ARG A 253 -9.81 7.65 -6.64
CA ARG A 253 -11.07 8.41 -6.62
C ARG A 253 -11.12 9.29 -7.85
N ASN A 254 -11.49 8.74 -9.00
CA ASN A 254 -11.64 9.52 -10.22
C ASN A 254 -13.04 9.33 -10.84
N ALA A 255 -13.57 10.44 -11.37
CA ALA A 255 -14.79 10.75 -12.15
C ALA A 255 -16.02 9.83 -12.21
N LEU A 256 -15.92 8.51 -12.01
CA LEU A 256 -17.04 7.62 -11.69
C LEU A 256 -17.54 7.77 -10.25
N ALA A 257 -16.96 8.71 -9.49
CA ALA A 257 -17.33 9.44 -8.27
C ALA A 257 -17.90 8.68 -7.06
N SER A 258 -18.46 7.48 -7.22
CA SER A 258 -19.12 6.77 -6.15
C SER A 258 -18.32 5.59 -5.63
N TYR A 259 -17.24 5.13 -6.26
CA TYR A 259 -16.48 3.98 -5.73
C TYR A 259 -14.98 4.23 -5.59
N ALA A 260 -14.41 3.63 -4.53
CA ALA A 260 -12.98 3.51 -4.29
C ALA A 260 -12.59 2.02 -4.33
N VAL A 261 -11.59 1.68 -5.13
CA VAL A 261 -11.02 0.33 -5.21
C VAL A 261 -9.69 0.31 -4.46
N TYR A 262 -9.51 -0.65 -3.56
CA TYR A 262 -8.26 -0.89 -2.83
C TYR A 262 -7.67 -2.21 -3.31
N PHE A 263 -6.39 -2.19 -3.66
CA PHE A 263 -5.59 -3.38 -3.96
C PHE A 263 -4.74 -3.71 -2.74
N ASN A 264 -5.13 -4.76 -2.02
CA ASN A 264 -4.58 -5.04 -0.69
C ASN A 264 -3.39 -6.00 -0.74
N ALA A 265 -3.42 -6.98 -1.65
CA ALA A 265 -2.37 -7.98 -1.78
C ALA A 265 -2.40 -8.69 -3.14
N LEU A 266 -1.24 -9.19 -3.57
CA LEU A 266 -1.10 -10.09 -4.71
C LEU A 266 -0.41 -11.38 -4.24
N THR A 267 -0.96 -12.51 -4.61
CA THR A 267 -0.41 -13.83 -4.26
C THR A 267 -0.24 -14.67 -5.52
N PRO A 268 0.71 -15.62 -5.56
CA PRO A 268 1.75 -15.86 -4.55
C PRO A 268 2.77 -14.70 -4.48
N TYR A 269 3.52 -14.63 -3.38
CA TYR A 269 4.66 -13.73 -3.25
C TYR A 269 5.92 -14.40 -3.82
N PRO A 270 6.81 -13.69 -4.55
CA PRO A 270 8.00 -14.31 -5.14
C PRO A 270 8.94 -14.85 -4.06
N GLN A 271 9.44 -16.09 -4.20
CA GLN A 271 10.19 -16.80 -3.15
C GLN A 271 11.70 -16.98 -3.43
N ASN A 272 12.16 -16.84 -4.67
CA ASN A 272 13.47 -17.37 -5.08
C ASN A 272 14.54 -16.27 -5.22
N GLN A 273 15.73 -16.53 -4.66
CA GLN A 273 16.90 -15.64 -4.77
C GLN A 273 17.76 -15.85 -6.02
N PHE A 274 17.69 -17.01 -6.68
CA PHE A 274 18.75 -17.44 -7.63
C PHE A 274 18.27 -18.00 -8.98
N ALA A 275 16.98 -18.25 -9.14
CA ALA A 275 16.37 -18.50 -10.44
C ALA A 275 14.88 -18.12 -10.32
N SER A 276 14.48 -17.06 -11.03
CA SER A 276 13.08 -16.67 -11.14
C SER A 276 12.32 -17.80 -11.82
N LYS A 277 11.73 -18.70 -11.04
CA LYS A 277 10.55 -19.40 -11.55
C LYS A 277 9.52 -18.29 -11.70
N GLU A 278 9.32 -17.85 -12.92
CA GLU A 278 8.30 -16.86 -13.24
C GLU A 278 6.95 -17.40 -12.74
N ILE A 279 6.23 -16.58 -11.98
CA ILE A 279 4.89 -16.94 -11.52
C ILE A 279 4.01 -16.91 -12.77
N ALA A 280 3.45 -18.07 -13.13
CA ALA A 280 2.58 -18.14 -14.30
C ALA A 280 1.35 -17.23 -14.09
N ALA A 281 0.91 -16.55 -15.16
CA ALA A 281 -0.18 -15.58 -15.07
C ALA A 281 -1.44 -16.12 -14.36
N GLY A 282 -1.83 -17.36 -14.66
CA GLY A 282 -3.00 -18.01 -14.04
C GLY A 282 -2.85 -18.38 -12.56
N GLU A 283 -1.65 -18.25 -11.98
CA GLU A 283 -1.42 -18.46 -10.55
C GLU A 283 -1.68 -17.21 -9.70
N TYR A 284 -1.80 -16.03 -10.32
CA TYR A 284 -2.02 -14.80 -9.58
C TYR A 284 -3.45 -14.69 -9.05
N GLU A 285 -3.53 -14.35 -7.77
CA GLU A 285 -4.75 -14.00 -7.05
C GLU A 285 -4.54 -12.64 -6.38
N ALA A 286 -5.38 -11.67 -6.73
CA ALA A 286 -5.34 -10.32 -6.16
C ALA A 286 -6.50 -10.12 -5.19
N MET A 287 -6.21 -9.54 -4.03
CA MET A 287 -7.18 -9.21 -3.00
C MET A 287 -7.59 -7.74 -3.11
N PHE A 288 -8.88 -7.49 -3.18
CA PHE A 288 -9.48 -6.17 -3.36
C PHE A 288 -10.45 -5.83 -2.24
N VAL A 289 -10.69 -4.55 -2.02
CA VAL A 289 -11.88 -4.02 -1.33
C VAL A 289 -12.48 -2.94 -2.23
N VAL A 290 -13.80 -2.96 -2.42
CA VAL A 290 -14.50 -1.87 -3.10
C VAL A 290 -15.38 -1.15 -2.09
N TRP A 291 -15.31 0.18 -2.04
CA TRP A 291 -16.06 1.02 -1.10
C TRP A 291 -16.83 2.11 -1.85
N LYS A 292 -17.93 2.64 -1.27
CA LYS A 292 -18.69 3.78 -1.79
C LYS A 292 -18.33 5.08 -1.06
#